data_AF-A0A7X6XCM9-F1
#
_entry.id   AF-A0A7X6XCM9-F1
#
_cell.length_a   1.000
_cell.length_b   1.000
_cell.length_c   1.000
_cell.angle_alpha   90.00
_cell.angle_beta   90.00
_cell.angle_gamma   90.00
#
_symmetry.space_group_name_H-M   'P 1'
#
loop_
_entity.id
_entity.type
_entity.pdbx_description
1 polymer ?
#
loop_
_entity_poly.entity_id
_entity_poly.type
_entity_poly.pdbx_seq_one_letter_code
_entity_poly.pdbx_strand_id
1 'polypeptide(L)'
;MKENSFLTNKVVLKYCPEYYRIINEEFNEFDMMSDKVIQIYQNFIFSIDVTNKLEIKLITQLNKAVVRYFDDMEFKSALSKSLMSLKVPKNSTDVMSIIVNTIIKEYDKYMEGFTRNIYIPKWI
;
A
#
# COMPACT_ATOMS: atom_id res chain seq x y z
N MET A 1 21.23 8.56 21.98
CA MET A 1 20.07 9.48 22.00
C MET A 1 18.92 8.78 21.30
N LYS A 2 17.92 8.26 22.05
CA LYS A 2 16.68 7.68 21.50
C LYS A 2 15.76 8.85 21.15
N GLU A 3 16.08 9.58 20.10
CA GLU A 3 15.38 10.81 19.76
C GLU A 3 14.07 10.47 19.02
N ASN A 4 12.95 10.69 19.70
CA ASN A 4 11.62 10.96 19.14
C ASN A 4 10.87 9.94 18.25
N SER A 5 11.17 8.63 18.28
CA SER A 5 10.38 7.64 17.51
C SER A 5 8.86 7.72 17.77
N PHE A 6 8.44 7.96 19.01
CA PHE A 6 7.02 8.03 19.37
C PHE A 6 6.30 9.25 18.80
N LEU A 7 6.95 10.42 18.77
CA LEU A 7 6.38 11.62 18.16
C LEU A 7 6.32 11.49 16.64
N THR A 8 7.37 10.93 16.02
CA THR A 8 7.40 10.62 14.59
C THR A 8 6.27 9.65 14.21
N ASN A 9 6.07 8.57 14.98
CA ASN A 9 4.99 7.62 14.75
C ASN A 9 3.62 8.28 14.80
N LYS A 10 3.37 9.17 15.79
CA LYS A 10 2.10 9.92 15.86
C LYS A 10 1.89 10.84 14.66
N VAL A 11 2.96 11.41 14.10
CA VAL A 11 2.89 12.27 12.92
C VAL A 11 2.61 11.44 11.67
N VAL A 12 3.29 10.30 11.49
CA VAL A 12 3.04 9.36 10.37
C VAL A 12 1.57 8.96 10.30
N LEU A 13 0.97 8.60 11.44
CA LEU A 13 -0.43 8.17 11.51
C LEU A 13 -1.43 9.24 11.05
N LYS A 14 -1.08 10.53 11.09
CA LYS A 14 -1.94 11.59 10.53
C LYS A 14 -2.11 11.48 9.02
N TYR A 15 -1.14 10.89 8.33
CA TYR A 15 -1.15 10.68 6.88
C TYR A 15 -1.73 9.30 6.50
N CYS A 16 -1.94 8.43 7.48
CA CYS A 16 -2.47 7.07 7.34
C CYS A 16 -3.72 6.89 8.22
N PRO A 17 -4.84 7.57 7.90
CA PRO A 17 -6.04 7.56 8.75
C PRO A 17 -6.65 6.16 8.93
N GLU A 18 -6.50 5.30 7.91
CA GLU A 18 -7.03 3.94 7.89
C GLU A 18 -6.06 2.91 8.51
N TYR A 19 -4.95 3.36 9.11
CA TYR A 19 -3.94 2.47 9.68
C TYR A 19 -4.55 1.43 10.63
N TYR A 20 -5.34 1.88 11.61
CA TYR A 20 -5.93 0.99 12.61
C TYR A 20 -6.95 0.02 12.02
N ARG A 21 -7.64 0.41 10.94
CA ARG A 21 -8.53 -0.49 10.22
C ARG A 21 -7.72 -1.59 9.53
N ILE A 22 -6.69 -1.22 8.77
CA ILE A 22 -5.83 -2.16 8.04
C ILE A 22 -5.20 -3.20 8.97
N ILE A 23 -4.63 -2.78 10.10
CA ILE A 23 -3.88 -3.70 10.98
C ILE A 23 -4.79 -4.63 11.79
N ASN A 24 -6.07 -4.27 11.94
CA ASN A 24 -7.08 -5.04 12.65
C ASN A 24 -8.06 -5.71 11.68
N GLU A 25 -7.76 -5.70 10.39
CA GLU A 25 -8.61 -6.32 9.38
C GLU A 25 -8.64 -7.83 9.60
N GLU A 26 -9.84 -8.41 9.68
CA GLU A 26 -10.00 -9.85 9.82
C GLU A 26 -9.95 -10.52 8.45
N PHE A 27 -9.02 -11.45 8.28
CA PHE A 27 -8.91 -12.25 7.07
C PHE A 27 -8.69 -13.72 7.43
N ASN A 28 -8.89 -14.58 6.43
CA ASN A 28 -8.70 -16.01 6.59
C ASN A 28 -7.26 -16.32 7.04
N GLU A 29 -7.09 -17.16 8.06
CA GLU A 29 -5.77 -17.56 8.61
C GLU A 29 -4.83 -18.18 7.57
N PHE A 30 -5.37 -18.77 6.50
CA PHE A 30 -4.59 -19.34 5.40
C PHE A 30 -4.20 -18.31 4.34
N ASP A 31 -4.69 -17.07 4.43
CA ASP A 31 -4.33 -15.98 3.53
C ASP A 31 -3.02 -15.30 3.97
N MET A 32 -1.92 -15.98 3.68
CA MET A 32 -0.57 -15.50 3.95
C MET A 32 -0.22 -14.21 3.19
N MET A 33 -0.94 -13.89 2.11
CA MET A 33 -0.67 -12.66 1.35
C MET A 33 -1.18 -11.43 2.09
N SER A 34 -2.37 -11.50 2.68
CA SER A 34 -2.92 -10.41 3.49
C SER A 34 -2.01 -10.07 4.67
N ASP A 35 -1.51 -11.08 5.39
CA ASP A 35 -0.54 -10.90 6.47
C ASP A 35 0.74 -10.20 5.99
N LYS A 36 1.31 -10.66 4.86
CA LYS A 36 2.50 -10.02 4.27
C LYS A 36 2.26 -8.57 3.86
N VAL A 37 1.10 -8.27 3.26
CA VAL A 37 0.75 -6.90 2.85
C VAL A 37 0.67 -5.98 4.07
N ILE A 38 0.09 -6.42 5.19
CA ILE A 38 0.05 -5.66 6.44
C ILE A 38 1.47 -5.44 6.99
N GLN A 39 2.32 -6.48 7.01
CA GLN A 39 3.69 -6.35 7.49
C GLN A 39 4.52 -5.37 6.65
N ILE A 40 4.41 -5.45 5.32
CA ILE A 40 5.07 -4.51 4.39
C ILE A 40 4.60 -3.08 4.66
N TYR A 41 3.29 -2.90 4.79
CA TYR A 41 2.70 -1.60 5.07
C TYR A 41 3.20 -1.02 6.40
N GLN A 42 3.12 -1.78 7.49
CA GLN A 42 3.59 -1.35 8.81
C GLN A 42 5.09 -1.00 8.80
N ASN A 43 5.91 -1.89 8.24
CA ASN A 43 7.36 -1.67 8.20
C ASN A 43 7.72 -0.42 7.41
N PHE A 44 7.06 -0.19 6.27
CA PHE A 44 7.34 0.96 5.43
C PHE A 44 6.91 2.28 6.07
N ILE A 45 5.67 2.39 6.57
CA ILE A 45 5.19 3.68 7.10
C ILE A 45 6.00 4.14 8.32
N PHE A 46 6.54 3.22 9.13
CA PHE A 46 7.37 3.58 10.28
C PHE A 46 8.86 3.72 9.94
N SER A 47 9.28 3.37 8.72
CA SER A 47 10.65 3.59 8.26
C SER A 47 10.87 4.94 7.56
N ILE A 48 9.80 5.66 7.22
CA ILE A 48 9.91 6.90 6.43
C ILE A 48 10.36 8.13 7.22
N ASP A 49 10.94 9.09 6.51
CA ASP A 49 11.24 10.43 7.00
C ASP A 49 10.05 11.38 6.77
N VAL A 50 9.40 11.77 7.86
CA VAL A 50 8.26 12.71 7.87
C VAL A 50 8.63 14.15 7.48
N THR A 51 9.91 14.48 7.35
CA THR A 51 10.33 15.79 6.83
C THR A 51 10.33 15.82 5.30
N ASN A 52 10.39 14.65 4.66
CA ASN A 52 10.42 14.51 3.22
C ASN A 52 9.01 14.43 2.62
N LYS A 53 8.61 15.49 1.89
CA LYS A 53 7.29 15.57 1.24
C LYS A 53 7.03 14.45 0.23
N LEU A 54 8.06 13.91 -0.42
CA LEU A 54 7.91 12.81 -1.38
C LEU A 54 7.54 11.51 -0.67
N GLU A 55 8.16 11.23 0.47
CA GLU A 55 7.85 10.05 1.28
C GLU A 55 6.46 10.13 1.90
N ILE A 56 6.04 11.32 2.35
CA ILE A 56 4.65 11.56 2.79
C ILE A 56 3.65 11.22 1.69
N LYS A 57 3.96 11.60 0.44
CA LYS A 57 3.09 11.27 -0.70
C LYS A 57 3.04 9.76 -0.94
N LEU A 58 4.18 9.08 -0.86
CA LEU A 58 4.27 7.62 -1.03
C LEU A 58 3.46 6.88 0.04
N ILE A 59 3.57 7.25 1.33
CA ILE A 59 2.78 6.59 2.39
C ILE A 59 1.28 6.83 2.20
N THR A 60 0.89 8.01 1.72
CA THR A 60 -0.51 8.34 1.46
C THR A 60 -1.07 7.49 0.32
N GLN A 61 -0.28 7.29 -0.75
CA GLN A 61 -0.65 6.41 -1.86
C GLN A 61 -0.69 4.94 -1.44
N LEU A 62 0.32 4.48 -0.71
CA LEU A 62 0.37 3.13 -0.18
C LEU A 62 -0.83 2.85 0.72
N ASN A 63 -1.19 3.77 1.62
CA ASN A 63 -2.37 3.65 2.48
C ASN A 63 -3.64 3.41 1.64
N LYS A 64 -3.86 4.21 0.59
CA LYS A 64 -5.02 4.02 -0.30
C LYS A 64 -5.00 2.67 -1.02
N ALA A 65 -3.83 2.24 -1.50
CA ALA A 65 -3.66 0.96 -2.16
C ALA A 65 -3.98 -0.21 -1.23
N VAL A 66 -3.48 -0.17 0.02
CA VAL A 66 -3.71 -1.23 1.00
C VAL A 66 -5.16 -1.26 1.49
N VAL A 67 -5.80 -0.10 1.66
CA VAL A 67 -7.26 -0.05 1.92
C VAL A 67 -8.01 -0.74 0.79
N ARG A 68 -7.70 -0.39 -0.47
CA ARG A 68 -8.37 -1.01 -1.62
C ARG A 68 -8.12 -2.52 -1.70
N TYR A 69 -6.95 -2.98 -1.27
CA TYR A 69 -6.64 -4.41 -1.22
C TYR A 69 -7.60 -5.18 -0.30
N PHE A 70 -7.99 -4.61 0.83
CA PHE A 70 -8.94 -5.25 1.73
C PHE A 70 -10.41 -5.05 1.30
N ASP A 71 -10.71 -3.93 0.64
CA ASP A 71 -12.08 -3.58 0.25
C ASP A 71 -12.55 -4.22 -1.06
N ASP A 72 -11.63 -4.68 -1.91
CA ASP A 72 -11.93 -5.13 -3.26
C ASP A 72 -11.24 -6.46 -3.59
N MET A 73 -12.06 -7.51 -3.76
CA MET A 73 -11.59 -8.85 -4.07
C MET A 73 -10.89 -8.97 -5.43
N GLU A 74 -11.31 -8.20 -6.44
CA GLU A 74 -10.67 -8.20 -7.76
C GLU A 74 -9.29 -7.58 -7.68
N PHE A 75 -9.19 -6.43 -7.01
CA PHE A 75 -7.90 -5.78 -6.77
C PHE A 75 -6.99 -6.66 -5.90
N LYS A 76 -7.53 -7.28 -4.85
CA LYS A 76 -6.83 -8.26 -4.00
C LYS A 76 -6.21 -9.39 -4.82
N SER A 77 -7.00 -9.98 -5.72
CA SER A 77 -6.55 -11.05 -6.61
C SER A 77 -5.46 -10.56 -7.57
N ALA A 78 -5.65 -9.38 -8.17
CA ALA A 78 -4.67 -8.79 -9.10
C ALA A 78 -3.35 -8.47 -8.41
N LEU A 79 -3.38 -7.80 -7.26
CA LEU A 79 -2.19 -7.45 -6.51
C LEU A 79 -1.47 -8.70 -6.00
N SER A 80 -2.20 -9.68 -5.47
CA SER A 80 -1.60 -10.93 -4.98
C SER A 80 -0.85 -11.67 -6.09
N LYS A 81 -1.41 -11.73 -7.31
CA LYS A 81 -0.72 -12.31 -8.48
C LYS A 81 0.54 -11.51 -8.86
N SER A 82 0.44 -10.18 -8.88
CA SER A 82 1.59 -9.32 -9.21
C SER A 82 2.73 -9.54 -8.22
N LEU A 83 2.44 -9.53 -6.91
CA LEU A 83 3.42 -9.77 -5.84
C LEU A 83 4.03 -11.18 -5.88
N MET A 84 3.25 -12.23 -6.17
CA MET A 84 3.78 -13.58 -6.33
C MET A 84 4.73 -13.71 -7.53
N SER A 85 4.48 -12.94 -8.59
CA SER A 85 5.30 -12.93 -9.81
C SER A 85 6.49 -11.97 -9.76
N LEU A 86 6.58 -11.14 -8.71
CA LEU A 86 7.58 -10.09 -8.57
C LEU A 86 8.99 -10.71 -8.48
N LYS A 87 9.85 -10.36 -9.45
CA LYS A 87 11.25 -10.75 -9.45
C LYS A 87 12.11 -9.61 -8.93
N VAL A 88 12.67 -9.79 -7.74
CA VAL A 88 13.59 -8.83 -7.13
C VAL A 88 15.01 -9.08 -7.67
N PRO A 89 15.69 -8.08 -8.24
CA PRO A 89 17.07 -8.22 -8.70
C PRO A 89 18.01 -8.58 -7.53
N LYS A 90 18.95 -9.52 -7.73
CA LYS A 90 19.87 -9.98 -6.67
C LYS A 90 20.76 -8.89 -6.07
N ASN A 91 20.95 -7.78 -6.79
CA ASN A 91 21.81 -6.66 -6.38
C ASN A 91 21.00 -5.47 -5.82
N SER A 92 19.70 -5.64 -5.58
CA SER A 92 18.87 -4.55 -5.07
C SER A 92 19.07 -4.38 -3.56
N THR A 93 19.51 -3.19 -3.15
CA THR A 93 19.69 -2.83 -1.74
C THR A 93 18.36 -2.49 -1.07
N ASP A 94 17.36 -2.07 -1.84
CA ASP A 94 16.08 -1.57 -1.32
C ASP A 94 14.89 -2.40 -1.82
N VAL A 95 14.81 -3.63 -1.31
CA VAL A 95 13.73 -4.57 -1.62
C VAL A 95 12.37 -4.03 -1.16
N MET A 96 12.33 -3.33 -0.03
CA MET A 96 11.10 -2.77 0.53
C MET A 96 10.48 -1.74 -0.41
N SER A 97 11.28 -0.77 -0.89
CA SER A 97 10.78 0.22 -1.84
C SER A 97 10.34 -0.39 -3.16
N ILE A 98 10.98 -1.47 -3.64
CA ILE A 98 10.54 -2.18 -4.86
C ILE A 98 9.13 -2.76 -4.65
N ILE A 99 8.89 -3.40 -3.52
CA ILE A 99 7.58 -4.00 -3.21
C ILE A 99 6.52 -2.89 -3.06
N VAL A 100 6.81 -1.84 -2.30
CA VAL A 100 5.89 -0.70 -2.10
C VAL A 100 5.54 -0.02 -3.42
N ASN A 101 6.54 0.26 -4.26
CA ASN A 101 6.30 0.83 -5.58
C ASN A 101 5.49 -0.11 -6.47
N THR A 102 5.65 -1.43 -6.34
CA THR A 102 4.82 -2.40 -7.06
C THR A 102 3.37 -2.33 -6.61
N ILE A 103 3.11 -2.26 -5.30
CA ILE A 103 1.75 -2.12 -4.74
C ILE A 103 1.08 -0.85 -5.27
N ILE A 104 1.77 0.30 -5.18
CA ILE A 104 1.24 1.58 -5.66
C ILE A 104 0.99 1.54 -7.17
N LYS A 105 1.91 0.97 -7.95
CA LYS A 105 1.79 0.86 -9.40
C LYS A 105 0.58 0.01 -9.83
N GLU A 106 0.35 -1.13 -9.18
CA GLU A 106 -0.83 -1.94 -9.48
C GLU A 106 -2.12 -1.22 -9.08
N TYR A 107 -2.11 -0.48 -7.97
CA TYR A 107 -3.24 0.35 -7.58
C TYR A 107 -3.56 1.43 -8.62
N ASP A 108 -2.56 2.20 -9.05
CA ASP A 108 -2.74 3.25 -10.05
C ASP A 108 -3.26 2.65 -11.37
N LYS A 109 -2.68 1.54 -11.84
CA LYS A 109 -3.13 0.81 -13.03
C LYS A 109 -4.58 0.32 -12.90
N TYR A 110 -4.96 -0.19 -11.73
CA TYR A 110 -6.32 -0.63 -11.46
C TYR A 110 -7.29 0.55 -11.54
N MET A 111 -6.99 1.66 -10.86
CA MET A 111 -7.81 2.87 -10.84
C MET A 111 -7.93 3.56 -12.21
N GLU A 112 -6.88 3.56 -13.03
CA GLU A 112 -6.93 4.03 -14.41
C GLU A 112 -7.94 3.22 -15.25
N GLY A 113 -8.04 1.91 -15.02
CA GLY A 113 -9.01 1.03 -15.65
C GLY A 113 -10.47 1.39 -15.30
N PHE A 114 -10.74 1.70 -14.03
CA PHE A 114 -12.06 2.18 -13.59
C PHE A 114 -12.41 3.53 -14.20
N THR A 115 -11.45 4.46 -14.22
CA THR A 115 -11.67 5.83 -14.69
C THR A 115 -11.95 5.88 -16.20
N ARG A 116 -11.38 4.95 -16.99
CA ARG A 116 -11.68 4.80 -18.43
C ARG A 116 -13.01 4.11 -18.71
N ASN A 117 -13.48 3.25 -17.80
CA ASN A 117 -14.75 2.54 -17.90
C ASN A 117 -15.93 3.30 -17.27
N ILE A 118 -15.76 4.56 -16.86
CA ILE A 118 -16.90 5.44 -16.57
C ILE A 118 -17.63 5.67 -17.89
N TYR A 119 -18.61 4.81 -18.14
CA TYR A 119 -19.62 4.94 -19.19
C TYR A 119 -20.28 6.32 -19.04
N ILE A 120 -19.94 7.24 -19.93
CA ILE A 120 -20.74 8.44 -20.15
C ILE A 120 -21.94 7.96 -20.97
N PRO A 121 -23.16 7.85 -20.41
CA PRO A 121 -24.32 7.53 -21.22
C PRO A 121 -24.44 8.62 -22.28
N LYS A 122 -24.23 8.24 -23.55
CA LYS A 122 -24.65 9.06 -24.68
C LYS A 122 -26.15 8.96 -24.73
N TRP A 123 -26.83 9.97 -24.21
CA TRP A 123 -28.25 10.18 -24.49
C TRP A 123 -28.38 10.36 -26.01
N ILE A 124 -29.07 9.42 -26.66
CA ILE A 124 -29.60 9.53 -28.03
C ILE A 124 -31.09 9.82 -27.90
#